data_AF-A0A9P8SGB8-F1
#
_entry.id   AF-A0A9P8SGB8-F1
#
_cell.length_a   1.000
_cell.length_b   1.000
_cell.length_c   1.000
_cell.angle_alpha   90.00
_cell.angle_beta   90.00
_cell.angle_gamma   90.00
#
_symmetry.space_group_name_H-M   'P 1'
#
loop_
_entity.id
_entity.type
_entity.pdbx_description
1 polymer ?
#
loop_
_entity_poly.entity_id
_entity_poly.type
_entity_poly.pdbx_seq_one_letter_code
_entity_poly.pdbx_strand_id
1 'polypeptide(L)'
;MPEPMLAVEDHKLSRETKAVPNLLPCRLHHTGSAAPVSEYWTPIQADDSTSIAYFRGRKLRGRTLPLPDDYQGVVVERKSQEQANKQSHPQEHDQQGAGGVETDTLQVTTRFDKVLVWSHEASTDPATDPYVRGMDEWLQVAGKIHSFTEPDKAAVSPDGGGLGAV
;
A
#
# COMPACT_ATOMS: atom_id res chain seq x y z
N MET A 1 13.14 -25.37 -6.09
CA MET A 1 11.66 -25.42 -6.11
C MET A 1 11.18 -24.07 -6.61
N PRO A 2 10.11 -24.00 -7.42
CA PRO A 2 9.56 -22.72 -7.85
C PRO A 2 9.07 -21.93 -6.62
N GLU A 3 9.22 -20.61 -6.65
CA GLU A 3 8.65 -19.75 -5.61
C GLU A 3 7.12 -19.73 -5.75
N PRO A 4 6.37 -19.88 -4.65
CA PRO A 4 4.91 -19.88 -4.69
C PRO A 4 4.38 -18.47 -4.98
N MET A 5 3.21 -18.41 -5.63
CA MET A 5 2.49 -17.17 -5.86
C MET A 5 1.89 -16.67 -4.55
N LEU A 6 2.15 -15.41 -4.20
CA LEU A 6 1.61 -14.80 -2.98
C LEU A 6 0.20 -14.27 -3.24
N ALA A 7 -0.78 -14.77 -2.48
CA ALA A 7 -2.16 -14.28 -2.48
C ALA A 7 -2.42 -13.47 -1.20
N VAL A 8 -2.97 -12.26 -1.35
CA VAL A 8 -3.36 -11.43 -0.20
C VAL A 8 -4.80 -11.71 0.17
N GLU A 9 -5.02 -12.18 1.40
CA GLU A 9 -6.34 -12.41 1.96
C GLU A 9 -6.76 -11.24 2.84
N ASP A 10 -7.84 -10.60 2.42
CA ASP A 10 -8.48 -9.51 3.13
C ASP A 10 -9.74 -10.02 3.84
N HIS A 11 -9.56 -10.52 5.07
CA HIS A 11 -10.70 -10.74 5.95
C HIS A 11 -11.18 -9.37 6.40
N LYS A 12 -12.50 -9.14 6.54
CA LYS A 12 -13.09 -7.88 7.02
C LYS A 12 -12.61 -7.53 8.44
N LEU A 13 -11.33 -7.18 8.59
CA LEU A 13 -10.84 -6.40 9.70
C LEU A 13 -11.62 -5.10 9.64
N SER A 14 -12.10 -4.65 10.80
CA SER A 14 -12.75 -3.35 10.89
C SER A 14 -11.79 -2.34 10.26
N ARG A 15 -12.30 -1.48 9.38
CA ARG A 15 -11.50 -0.41 8.73
C ARG A 15 -10.91 0.58 9.74
N GLU A 16 -11.09 0.36 11.04
CA GLU A 16 -10.81 1.31 12.10
C GLU A 16 -9.38 1.19 12.65
N THR A 17 -8.70 0.06 12.51
CA THR A 17 -7.28 -0.03 12.88
C THR A 17 -6.40 0.64 11.85
N LYS A 18 -6.05 1.90 12.13
CA LYS A 18 -5.07 2.68 11.36
C LYS A 18 -3.71 2.65 12.08
N ALA A 19 -2.80 1.84 11.55
CA ALA A 19 -1.40 1.94 11.91
C ALA A 19 -0.77 3.21 11.31
N VAL A 20 0.35 3.64 11.89
CA VAL A 20 1.17 4.72 11.36
C VAL A 20 2.59 4.18 11.14
N PRO A 21 2.92 3.76 9.90
CA PRO A 21 4.27 3.35 9.56
C PRO A 21 5.28 4.50 9.72
N ASN A 22 6.40 4.21 10.38
CA ASN A 22 7.50 5.16 10.59
C ASN A 22 8.76 4.64 9.88
N LEU A 23 9.18 5.31 8.81
CA LEU A 23 10.42 5.01 8.11
C LEU A 23 11.57 5.77 8.77
N LEU A 24 12.37 5.06 9.57
CA LEU A 24 13.49 5.63 10.31
C LEU A 24 14.76 5.71 9.45
N PRO A 25 15.62 6.73 9.63
CA PRO A 25 16.89 6.88 8.89
C PRO A 25 18.00 6.02 9.54
N CYS A 26 17.66 4.79 9.92
CA CYS A 26 18.56 3.80 10.49
C CYS A 26 17.97 2.40 10.37
N ARG A 27 18.85 1.39 10.45
CA ARG A 27 18.45 -0.02 10.49
C ARG A 27 18.31 -0.47 11.94
N LEU A 28 17.17 -1.08 12.25
CA LEU A 28 16.97 -1.82 13.50
C LEU A 28 17.20 -3.31 13.22
N HIS A 29 18.16 -3.94 13.91
CA HIS A 29 18.44 -5.37 13.71
C HIS A 29 17.39 -6.29 14.37
N HIS A 30 16.62 -5.75 15.30
CA HIS A 30 15.54 -6.49 15.95
C HIS A 30 14.27 -6.42 15.10
N THR A 31 13.71 -7.59 14.78
CA THR A 31 12.40 -7.74 14.15
C THR A 31 11.46 -8.39 15.16
N GLY A 32 10.41 -7.67 15.56
CA GLY A 32 9.44 -8.14 16.55
C GLY A 32 8.76 -6.98 17.28
N SER A 33 7.88 -7.31 18.24
CA SER A 33 7.20 -6.30 19.05
C SER A 33 8.21 -5.47 19.85
N ALA A 34 8.04 -4.15 19.82
CA ALA A 34 8.78 -3.19 20.63
C ALA A 34 7.88 -2.54 21.70
N ALA A 35 6.73 -3.16 22.00
CA ALA A 35 5.75 -2.59 22.93
C ALA A 35 6.28 -2.57 24.38
N PRO A 36 5.98 -1.51 25.16
CA PRO A 36 5.25 -0.30 24.76
C PRO A 36 6.13 0.74 24.05
N VAL A 37 5.77 1.10 22.82
CA VAL A 37 6.52 2.10 22.01
C VAL A 37 6.23 3.53 22.46
N SER A 38 5.03 3.80 22.98
CA SER A 38 4.54 5.13 23.35
C SER A 38 5.35 5.81 24.46
N GLU A 39 6.05 5.03 25.29
CA GLU A 39 6.89 5.55 26.38
C GLU A 39 8.22 6.13 25.88
N TYR A 40 8.70 5.65 24.72
CA TYR A 40 10.03 6.00 24.20
C TYR A 40 9.97 6.75 22.87
N TRP A 41 8.82 6.69 22.19
CA TRP A 41 8.60 7.28 20.88
C TRP A 41 7.32 8.12 20.89
N THR A 42 7.51 9.43 21.00
CA THR A 42 6.42 10.40 21.07
C THR A 42 6.66 11.50 20.03
N PRO A 43 6.31 11.28 18.75
CA PRO A 43 6.35 12.32 17.74
C PRO A 43 5.51 13.54 18.15
N ILE A 44 6.11 14.72 18.11
CA ILE A 44 5.43 15.99 18.37
C ILE A 44 5.24 16.69 17.03
N GLN A 45 4.00 17.07 16.72
CA GLN A 45 3.71 17.82 15.52
C GLN A 45 4.30 19.23 15.65
N ALA A 46 5.17 19.60 14.72
CA ALA A 46 5.82 20.91 14.69
C ALA A 46 5.12 21.87 13.73
N ASP A 47 4.59 21.35 12.61
CA ASP A 47 3.76 22.05 11.64
C ASP A 47 2.75 21.08 10.99
N ASP A 48 1.96 21.52 10.03
CA ASP A 48 0.90 20.71 9.39
C ASP A 48 1.42 19.41 8.75
N SER A 49 2.68 19.38 8.32
CA SER A 49 3.29 18.26 7.59
C SER A 49 4.50 17.64 8.29
N THR A 50 5.07 18.32 9.28
CA THR A 50 6.33 17.98 9.93
C THR A 50 6.13 17.62 11.39
N SER A 51 6.77 16.53 11.80
CA SER A 51 6.86 16.07 13.18
C SER A 51 8.31 16.06 13.65
N ILE A 52 8.53 16.18 14.95
CA ILE A 52 9.84 16.04 15.59
C ILE A 52 9.77 14.89 16.57
N ALA A 53 10.78 14.02 16.56
CA ALA A 53 10.95 12.95 17.52
C ALA A 53 12.44 12.79 17.86
N TYR A 54 12.72 12.09 18.96
CA TYR A 54 14.08 11.75 19.35
C TYR A 54 14.24 10.24 19.37
N PHE A 55 15.23 9.74 18.66
CA PHE A 55 15.57 8.33 18.66
C PHE A 55 17.03 8.14 19.05
N ARG A 56 17.29 7.38 20.13
CA ARG A 56 18.64 7.13 20.65
C ARG A 56 19.45 8.44 20.87
N GLY A 57 18.77 9.47 21.38
CA GLY A 57 19.36 10.79 21.63
C GLY A 57 19.56 11.69 20.40
N ARG A 58 19.16 11.24 19.20
CA ARG A 58 19.27 12.01 17.96
C ARG A 58 17.94 12.65 17.60
N LYS A 59 17.96 13.93 17.26
CA LYS A 59 16.77 14.64 16.77
C LYS A 59 16.46 14.20 15.35
N LEU A 60 15.22 13.74 15.15
CA LEU A 60 14.67 13.40 13.85
C LEU A 60 13.61 14.42 13.45
N ARG A 61 13.59 14.78 12.18
CA ARG A 61 12.49 15.51 11.55
C ARG A 61 11.73 14.53 10.66
N GLY A 62 10.44 14.42 10.88
CA GLY A 62 9.55 13.51 10.16
C GLY A 62 8.65 14.30 9.24
N ARG A 63 8.48 13.84 8.01
CA ARG A 63 7.49 14.35 7.06
C ARG A 63 6.35 13.36 6.96
N THR A 64 5.12 13.85 7.10
CA THR A 64 3.92 13.06 6.86
C THR A 64 3.64 13.01 5.37
N LEU A 65 3.56 11.81 4.81
CA LEU A 65 3.18 11.54 3.43
C LEU A 65 1.82 10.84 3.41
N PRO A 66 0.73 11.52 3.06
CA PRO A 66 -0.55 10.86 2.83
C PRO A 66 -0.43 9.94 1.60
N LEU A 67 -1.18 8.84 1.60
CA LEU A 67 -1.40 8.06 0.38
C LEU A 67 -2.34 8.82 -0.55
N PRO A 68 -2.20 8.69 -1.89
CA PRO A 68 -3.19 9.22 -2.81
C PRO A 68 -4.57 8.58 -2.60
N ASP A 69 -5.65 9.29 -2.94
CA ASP A 69 -7.03 8.91 -2.59
C ASP A 69 -7.49 7.55 -3.16
N ASP A 70 -6.89 7.12 -4.26
CA ASP A 70 -7.13 5.84 -4.93
C ASP A 70 -6.26 4.69 -4.41
N TYR A 71 -5.43 4.95 -3.39
CA TYR A 71 -4.54 3.98 -2.78
C TYR A 71 -4.90 3.68 -1.33
N GLN A 72 -4.52 2.49 -0.90
CA GLN A 72 -4.64 2.07 0.48
C GLN A 72 -3.40 1.30 0.94
N GLY A 73 -2.89 1.66 2.11
CA GLY A 73 -1.80 0.95 2.76
C GLY A 73 -2.32 -0.24 3.55
N VAL A 74 -1.64 -1.38 3.41
CA VAL A 74 -1.88 -2.59 4.20
C VAL A 74 -0.57 -3.12 4.75
N VAL A 75 -0.61 -3.62 5.99
CA VAL A 75 0.45 -4.46 6.56
C VAL A 75 -0.06 -5.89 6.49
N VAL A 76 0.80 -6.80 6.01
CA VAL A 76 0.46 -8.20 5.81
C VAL A 76 1.44 -9.10 6.53
N GLU A 77 0.95 -10.23 7.03
CA GLU A 77 1.75 -11.28 7.65
C GLU A 77 1.47 -12.61 6.96
N ARG A 78 2.52 -13.44 6.79
CA ARG A 78 2.35 -14.78 6.22
C ARG A 78 1.69 -15.69 7.24
N LYS A 79 0.62 -16.40 6.85
CA LYS A 79 0.00 -17.41 7.72
C LYS A 79 1.01 -18.52 8.01
N SER A 80 1.11 -18.96 9.26
CA SER A 80 1.90 -20.13 9.61
C SER A 80 1.28 -21.39 9.01
N GLN A 81 2.11 -22.37 8.62
CA GLN A 81 1.65 -23.63 7.98
C GLN A 81 0.61 -24.38 8.83
N GLU A 82 0.65 -24.25 10.16
CA GLU A 82 -0.32 -24.86 11.08
C GLU A 82 -1.72 -24.24 11.00
N GLN A 83 -1.83 -22.98 10.58
CA GLN A 83 -3.11 -22.29 10.39
C GLN A 83 -3.69 -22.52 8.99
N ALA A 84 -2.82 -22.63 7.98
CA ALA A 84 -3.22 -22.96 6.60
C ALA A 84 -3.91 -24.34 6.54
N ASN A 85 -3.41 -25.32 7.30
CA ASN A 85 -3.91 -26.70 7.26
C ASN A 85 -5.22 -26.93 8.06
N LYS A 86 -5.67 -25.96 8.85
CA LYS A 86 -6.93 -26.03 9.63
C LYS A 86 -8.13 -25.41 8.89
N GLN A 87 -7.88 -24.59 7.87
CA GLN A 87 -8.91 -23.91 7.08
C GLN A 87 -9.14 -24.55 5.70
N SER A 88 -8.33 -25.54 5.31
CA SER A 88 -8.62 -26.43 4.18
C SER A 88 -9.80 -27.35 4.52
N HIS A 89 -11.02 -26.80 4.41
CA HIS A 89 -12.21 -27.62 4.15
C HIS A 89 -11.94 -28.46 2.89
N PRO A 90 -12.22 -29.77 2.88
CA PRO A 90 -12.14 -30.56 1.66
C PRO A 90 -13.25 -30.10 0.72
N GLN A 91 -12.97 -29.14 -0.15
CA GLN A 91 -13.73 -29.00 -1.38
C GLN A 91 -13.33 -30.18 -2.27
N GLU A 92 -14.20 -31.18 -2.30
CA GLU A 92 -14.31 -32.11 -3.41
C GLU A 92 -14.64 -31.28 -4.65
N HIS A 93 -13.60 -30.82 -5.36
CA HIS A 93 -13.75 -30.36 -6.72
C HIS A 93 -12.89 -31.25 -7.61
N ASP A 94 -13.57 -32.25 -8.14
CA ASP A 94 -13.19 -33.04 -9.28
C ASP A 94 -12.83 -32.11 -10.44
N GLN A 95 -11.54 -31.98 -10.75
CA GLN A 95 -11.05 -31.49 -12.03
C GLN A 95 -9.58 -31.86 -12.23
N GLN A 96 -9.40 -32.95 -12.98
CA GLN A 96 -8.18 -33.27 -13.69
C GLN A 96 -7.83 -32.13 -14.66
N GLY A 97 -6.66 -31.51 -14.49
CA GLY A 97 -6.14 -30.52 -15.44
C GLY A 97 -4.92 -29.76 -14.91
N ALA A 98 -3.72 -30.18 -15.35
CA ALA A 98 -2.45 -29.44 -15.45
C ALA A 98 -2.11 -28.34 -14.41
N GLY A 99 -1.13 -28.63 -13.54
CA GLY A 99 -0.15 -27.63 -13.07
C GLY A 99 -0.66 -26.48 -12.20
N GLY A 100 -1.38 -26.77 -11.12
CA GLY A 100 -1.76 -25.75 -10.14
C GLY A 100 -0.53 -25.03 -9.56
N VAL A 101 -0.49 -23.71 -9.69
CA VAL A 101 0.57 -22.87 -9.11
C VAL A 101 0.45 -22.94 -7.57
N GLU A 102 1.52 -23.38 -6.90
CA GLU A 102 1.60 -23.37 -5.44
C GLU A 102 1.39 -21.94 -4.94
N THR A 103 0.43 -21.72 -4.04
CA THR A 103 0.07 -20.39 -3.53
C THR A 103 0.33 -20.29 -2.03
N ASP A 104 0.97 -19.20 -1.62
CA ASP A 104 1.21 -18.84 -0.24
C ASP A 104 0.32 -17.66 0.14
N THR A 105 -0.23 -17.68 1.35
CA THR A 105 -1.23 -16.69 1.78
C THR A 105 -0.63 -15.63 2.72
N LEU A 106 -0.87 -14.36 2.38
CA LEU A 106 -0.57 -13.19 3.20
C LEU A 106 -1.88 -12.62 3.77
N GLN A 107 -2.01 -12.58 5.10
CA GLN A 107 -3.18 -12.03 5.77
C GLN A 107 -2.94 -10.55 6.09
N VAL A 108 -3.89 -9.69 5.72
CA VAL A 108 -3.89 -8.29 6.17
C VAL A 108 -4.04 -8.25 7.69
N THR A 109 -3.17 -7.50 8.38
CA THR A 109 -3.21 -7.34 9.85
C THR A 109 -3.65 -5.94 10.28
N THR A 110 -3.28 -4.92 9.50
CA THR A 110 -3.69 -3.53 9.75
C THR A 110 -3.60 -2.69 8.48
N ARG A 111 -4.20 -1.50 8.50
CA ARG A 111 -4.24 -0.57 7.38
C ARG A 111 -3.61 0.76 7.77
N PHE A 112 -3.20 1.54 6.78
CA PHE A 112 -2.72 2.91 6.98
C PHE A 112 -3.10 3.79 5.79
N ASP A 113 -3.24 5.08 6.05
CA ASP A 113 -3.55 6.12 5.06
C ASP A 113 -2.39 7.10 4.84
N LYS A 114 -1.32 6.96 5.63
CA LYS A 114 -0.14 7.82 5.57
C LYS A 114 1.10 7.11 6.10
N VAL A 115 2.27 7.60 5.71
CA VAL A 115 3.58 7.16 6.19
C VAL A 115 4.36 8.35 6.72
N LEU A 116 5.14 8.18 7.80
CA LEU A 116 6.07 9.21 8.27
C LEU A 116 7.48 8.85 7.84
N VAL A 117 8.10 9.70 7.04
CA VAL A 117 9.50 9.59 6.61
C VAL A 117 10.37 10.44 7.51
N TRP A 118 11.32 9.82 8.21
CA TRP A 118 12.19 10.50 9.17
C TRP A 118 13.59 10.72 8.61
N SER A 119 14.16 11.90 8.84
CA SER A 119 15.52 12.28 8.45
C SER A 119 16.29 12.88 9.64
N HIS A 120 17.63 12.78 9.60
CA HIS A 120 18.51 13.37 10.61
C HIS A 120 18.64 14.88 10.37
N GLU A 121 18.24 15.69 11.36
CA GLU A 121 18.39 17.16 11.50
C GLU A 121 17.98 18.09 10.32
N ALA A 122 18.32 17.77 9.08
CA ALA A 122 17.89 18.43 7.87
C ALA A 122 16.44 18.03 7.51
N SER A 123 15.66 19.00 7.05
CA SER A 123 14.36 18.72 6.44
C SER A 123 14.54 17.87 5.18
N THR A 124 13.71 16.85 5.03
CA THR A 124 13.60 16.05 3.82
C THR A 124 13.29 16.97 2.64
N ASP A 125 14.20 17.11 1.69
CA ASP A 125 13.95 17.83 0.44
C ASP A 125 13.02 16.99 -0.44
N PRO A 126 11.76 17.41 -0.67
CA PRO A 126 10.81 16.64 -1.47
C PRO A 126 11.30 16.36 -2.89
N ALA A 127 12.14 17.24 -3.46
CA ALA A 127 12.62 17.10 -4.83
C ALA A 127 13.69 16.01 -5.00
N THR A 128 14.26 15.50 -3.89
CA THR A 128 15.37 14.55 -3.93
C THR A 128 15.14 13.31 -3.08
N ASP A 129 14.24 13.34 -2.10
CA ASP A 129 13.97 12.18 -1.26
C ASP A 129 13.22 11.07 -2.03
N PRO A 130 13.76 9.84 -2.07
CA PRO A 130 13.21 8.76 -2.88
C PRO A 130 11.83 8.28 -2.40
N TYR A 131 11.52 8.40 -1.11
CA TYR A 131 10.21 7.99 -0.58
C TYR A 131 9.16 9.04 -0.91
N VAL A 132 9.50 10.33 -0.76
CA VAL A 132 8.61 11.42 -1.14
C VAL A 132 8.30 11.34 -2.64
N ARG A 133 9.32 11.24 -3.49
CA ARG A 133 9.14 11.13 -4.94
C ARG A 133 8.42 9.85 -5.37
N GLY A 134 8.69 8.74 -4.70
CA GLY A 134 7.99 7.48 -4.96
C GLY A 134 6.49 7.60 -4.72
N MET A 135 6.10 8.28 -3.65
CA MET A 135 4.69 8.48 -3.27
C MET A 135 4.02 9.55 -4.15
N ASP A 136 4.67 10.71 -4.29
CA ASP A 136 4.07 11.87 -4.94
C ASP A 136 4.20 11.83 -6.47
N GLU A 137 5.28 11.30 -7.03
CA GLU A 137 5.51 11.30 -8.49
C GLU A 137 5.23 9.94 -9.12
N TRP A 138 5.85 8.88 -8.61
CA TRP A 138 5.86 7.58 -9.27
C TRP A 138 4.47 6.94 -9.33
N LEU A 139 3.68 6.99 -8.25
CA LEU A 139 2.32 6.44 -8.25
C LEU A 139 1.44 7.09 -9.34
N GLN A 140 1.54 8.42 -9.49
CA GLN A 140 0.81 9.15 -10.53
C GLN A 140 1.25 8.75 -11.94
N VAL A 141 2.57 8.67 -12.17
CA VAL A 141 3.14 8.28 -13.46
C VAL A 141 2.74 6.86 -13.84
N ALA A 142 2.86 5.91 -12.91
CA ALA A 142 2.46 4.52 -13.13
C ALA A 142 0.98 4.41 -13.47
N GLY A 143 0.12 5.14 -12.74
CA GLY A 143 -1.32 5.21 -13.03
C GLY A 143 -1.63 5.69 -14.45
N LYS A 144 -0.89 6.67 -14.97
CA LYS A 144 -1.06 7.15 -16.36
C LYS A 144 -0.56 6.15 -17.40
N ILE A 145 0.61 5.55 -17.19
CA ILE A 145 1.20 4.56 -18.12
C ILE A 145 0.28 3.35 -18.29
N HIS A 146 -0.35 2.91 -17.19
CA HIS A 146 -1.21 1.73 -17.18
C HIS A 146 -2.70 2.05 -17.32
N SER A 147 -3.06 3.31 -17.62
CA SER A 147 -4.44 3.67 -17.90
C SER A 147 -4.84 3.17 -19.30
N PHE A 148 -6.01 2.54 -19.39
CA PHE A 148 -6.59 2.17 -20.68
C PHE A 148 -7.33 3.39 -21.24
N THR A 149 -7.07 3.75 -22.50
CA THR A 149 -7.87 4.75 -23.21
C THR A 149 -9.26 4.17 -23.43
N GLU A 150 -10.30 4.82 -22.91
CA GLU A 150 -11.67 4.44 -23.29
C GLU A 150 -11.85 4.65 -24.81
N PRO A 151 -12.42 3.70 -25.54
CA PRO A 151 -12.68 3.88 -26.96
C PRO A 151 -13.63 5.05 -27.16
N ASP A 152 -13.23 5.97 -28.03
CA ASP A 152 -13.87 7.26 -28.28
C ASP A 152 -15.37 7.08 -28.62
N LYS A 153 -16.22 7.33 -27.63
CA LYS A 153 -17.67 7.15 -27.75
C LYS A 153 -18.30 8.44 -28.32
N ALA A 154 -18.02 8.78 -29.58
CA ALA A 154 -18.93 9.56 -30.44
C ALA A 154 -18.34 9.86 -31.83
N ALA A 155 -18.72 9.05 -32.83
CA ALA A 155 -19.02 9.55 -34.17
C ALA A 155 -19.96 8.57 -34.90
N VAL A 156 -21.12 8.27 -34.30
CA VAL A 156 -22.26 7.77 -35.06
C VAL A 156 -23.16 8.96 -35.33
N SER A 157 -22.93 9.61 -36.46
CA SER A 157 -23.88 10.58 -37.03
C SER A 157 -25.17 9.84 -37.39
N PRO A 158 -26.36 10.30 -36.94
CA PRO A 158 -27.60 9.79 -37.46
C PRO A 158 -27.86 10.42 -38.84
N ASP A 159 -28.21 9.53 -39.76
CA ASP A 159 -28.67 9.79 -41.12
C ASP A 159 -29.74 10.88 -41.17
N GLY A 160 -29.54 11.89 -42.03
CA GLY A 160 -30.49 12.95 -42.32
C GLY A 160 -31.09 12.80 -43.72
N GLY A 161 -31.92 11.78 -43.92
CA GLY A 161 -32.72 11.61 -45.12
C GLY A 161 -33.85 12.66 -45.18
N GLY A 162 -33.81 13.54 -46.18
CA GLY A 162 -34.87 14.50 -46.48
C GLY A 162 -35.01 14.68 -47.99
N LEU A 163 -35.81 13.80 -48.61
CA LEU A 163 -36.29 13.94 -49.98
C LEU A 163 -37.20 15.17 -50.09
N GLY A 164 -36.76 16.21 -50.78
CA GLY A 164 -37.59 17.33 -51.22
C GLY A 164 -38.13 17.07 -52.61
N ALA A 165 -39.43 16.79 -52.72
CA ALA A 165 -40.16 16.78 -53.97
C ALA A 165 -40.50 18.22 -54.38
N VAL A 166 -40.17 18.59 -55.62
CA VAL A 166 -40.91 19.56 -56.45
C VAL A 166 -40.85 19.11 -57.90
#